data_AF-A0A7J6D7U6-F1
#
_entry.id   AF-A0A7J6D7U6-F1
#
_cell.length_a   1.000
_cell.length_b   1.000
_cell.length_c   1.000
_cell.angle_alpha   90.00
_cell.angle_beta   90.00
_cell.angle_gamma   90.00
#
_symmetry.space_group_name_H-M   'P 1'
#
loop_
_entity.id
_entity.type
_entity.pdbx_description
1 polymer ?
#
loop_
_entity_poly.entity_id
_entity_poly.type
_entity_poly.pdbx_seq_one_letter_code
_entity_poly.pdbx_strand_id
1 'polypeptide(L)'
;MNFYSKAQFYGVYKKVLKPPMTLDGVKHSIAMMKALPEMFPSPVALPKKMGQASEAMLHILEPTENPDSFLKGRPLSCPVLIVSENNCMLAIGTTPVTTFPKDLHEGVLYLLAYYYAFHLVYPKCVATLLSVLQTEVISDAIHGRDATSSYKKVISEWKKFIGE
;
A
#
# COMPACT_ATOMS: atom_id res chain seq x y z
N MET A 1 -1.35 -9.59 19.19
CA MET A 1 -0.98 -9.93 17.80
C MET A 1 -0.82 -8.61 17.05
N ASN A 2 0.29 -8.39 16.36
CA ASN A 2 0.52 -7.13 15.63
C ASN A 2 -0.41 -7.01 14.41
N PHE A 3 -0.54 -5.81 13.85
CA PHE A 3 -1.37 -5.54 12.67
C PHE A 3 -1.05 -6.49 11.52
N TYR A 4 0.24 -6.69 11.24
CA TYR A 4 0.71 -7.52 10.13
C TYR A 4 0.17 -8.95 10.20
N SER A 5 0.28 -9.61 11.36
CA SER A 5 -0.25 -10.96 11.53
C SER A 5 -1.77 -10.98 11.44
N LYS A 6 -2.49 -10.02 12.06
CA LYS A 6 -3.96 -9.93 11.92
C LYS A 6 -4.37 -9.77 10.44
N ALA A 7 -3.68 -8.91 9.69
CA ALA A 7 -3.95 -8.62 8.29
C ALA A 7 -3.67 -9.83 7.38
N GLN A 8 -2.68 -10.66 7.71
CA GLN A 8 -2.45 -11.93 6.99
C GLN A 8 -3.67 -12.85 7.07
N PHE A 9 -4.18 -13.12 8.27
CA PHE A 9 -5.37 -13.97 8.44
C PHE A 9 -6.60 -13.34 7.78
N TYR A 10 -6.74 -12.02 7.89
CA TYR A 10 -7.84 -11.31 7.24
C TYR A 10 -7.78 -11.42 5.71
N GLY A 11 -6.59 -11.30 5.12
CA GLY A 11 -6.38 -11.50 3.68
C GLY A 11 -6.75 -12.90 3.21
N VAL A 12 -6.41 -13.93 4.00
CA VAL A 12 -6.81 -15.32 3.72
C VAL A 12 -8.33 -15.48 3.86
N TYR A 13 -8.93 -14.93 4.92
CA TYR A 13 -10.39 -14.92 5.12
C TYR A 13 -11.14 -14.26 3.96
N LYS A 14 -10.62 -13.14 3.47
CA LYS A 14 -11.12 -12.40 2.30
C LYS A 14 -10.83 -13.09 0.96
N LYS A 15 -10.02 -14.16 0.94
CA LYS A 15 -9.58 -14.88 -0.25
C LYS A 15 -8.75 -14.04 -1.23
N VAL A 16 -8.10 -12.98 -0.74
CA VAL A 16 -7.22 -12.09 -1.52
C VAL A 16 -5.74 -12.39 -1.29
N LEU A 17 -5.44 -13.19 -0.25
CA LEU A 17 -4.10 -13.67 0.04
C LEU A 17 -4.13 -15.20 0.14
N LYS A 18 -3.13 -15.85 -0.45
CA LYS A 18 -2.91 -17.30 -0.24
C LYS A 18 -2.28 -17.54 1.14
N PRO A 19 -2.51 -18.70 1.76
CA PRO A 19 -1.83 -19.05 3.00
C PRO A 19 -0.30 -18.97 2.84
N PRO A 20 0.44 -18.47 3.84
CA PRO A 20 1.87 -18.17 3.74
C PRO A 20 2.78 -19.41 3.79
N MET A 21 2.33 -20.55 3.24
CA MET A 21 2.94 -21.85 3.55
C MET A 21 4.32 -22.09 2.92
N THR A 22 4.77 -21.28 1.94
CA THR A 22 6.00 -21.57 1.17
C THR A 22 6.78 -20.37 0.61
N LEU A 23 6.43 -19.13 0.95
CA LEU A 23 7.07 -17.94 0.37
C LEU A 23 8.29 -17.47 1.19
N ASP A 24 9.36 -17.04 0.52
CA ASP A 24 10.41 -16.27 1.20
C ASP A 24 9.85 -14.96 1.77
N GLY A 25 10.48 -14.44 2.82
CA GLY A 25 9.96 -13.29 3.57
C GLY A 25 9.71 -12.03 2.72
N VAL A 26 10.51 -11.82 1.67
CA VAL A 26 10.38 -10.67 0.77
C VAL A 26 9.21 -10.87 -0.19
N LYS A 27 9.13 -12.03 -0.84
CA LYS A 27 8.00 -12.37 -1.73
C LYS A 27 6.68 -12.36 -0.96
N HIS A 28 6.69 -12.84 0.27
CA HIS A 28 5.51 -12.77 1.14
C HIS A 28 5.12 -11.34 1.46
N SER A 29 6.08 -10.48 1.82
CA SER A 29 5.84 -9.06 2.08
C SER A 29 5.30 -8.34 0.83
N ILE A 30 5.84 -8.64 -0.36
CA ILE A 30 5.32 -8.11 -1.63
C ILE A 30 3.87 -8.58 -1.86
N ALA A 31 3.58 -9.87 -1.63
CA ALA A 31 2.24 -10.42 -1.80
C ALA A 31 1.23 -9.74 -0.84
N MET A 32 1.64 -9.54 0.42
CA MET A 32 0.87 -8.77 1.40
C MET A 32 0.58 -7.36 0.90
N MET A 33 1.62 -6.63 0.47
CA MET A 33 1.47 -5.26 -0.02
C MET A 33 0.57 -5.16 -1.25
N LYS A 34 0.64 -6.14 -2.16
CA LYS A 34 -0.24 -6.20 -3.33
C LYS A 34 -1.70 -6.48 -2.96
N ALA A 35 -1.96 -7.27 -1.92
CA ALA A 35 -3.30 -7.65 -1.49
C ALA A 35 -3.98 -6.61 -0.58
N LEU A 36 -3.21 -5.76 0.12
CA LEU A 36 -3.74 -4.78 1.07
C LEU A 36 -4.86 -3.89 0.51
N PRO A 37 -4.77 -3.31 -0.71
CA PRO A 37 -5.85 -2.52 -1.28
C PRO A 37 -7.15 -3.31 -1.49
N GLU A 38 -7.07 -4.62 -1.73
CA GLU A 38 -8.25 -5.48 -1.89
C GLU A 38 -8.86 -5.86 -0.54
N MET A 39 -8.02 -5.99 0.51
CA MET A 39 -8.50 -6.17 1.89
C MET A 39 -9.27 -4.93 2.38
N PHE A 40 -8.85 -3.74 1.95
CA PHE A 40 -9.38 -2.44 2.39
C PHE A 40 -9.78 -1.56 1.18
N PRO A 41 -10.83 -1.96 0.43
CA PRO A 41 -11.12 -1.38 -0.88
C PRO A 41 -11.68 0.04 -0.81
N SER A 42 -11.24 0.88 -1.75
CA SER A 42 -11.86 2.16 -2.05
C SER A 42 -13.02 1.99 -3.05
N PRO A 43 -14.12 2.76 -2.92
CA PRO A 43 -15.21 2.74 -3.90
C PRO A 43 -14.86 3.47 -5.20
N VAL A 44 -13.70 4.13 -5.27
CA VAL A 44 -13.29 4.92 -6.43
C VAL A 44 -12.64 4.01 -7.48
N ALA A 45 -13.14 4.11 -8.72
CA ALA A 45 -12.61 3.35 -9.84
C ALA A 45 -11.11 3.61 -10.08
N LEU A 46 -10.41 2.58 -10.57
CA LEU A 46 -9.01 2.69 -10.95
C LEU A 46 -8.82 3.63 -12.16
N PRO A 47 -7.67 4.33 -12.24
CA PRO A 47 -7.28 5.01 -13.46
C PRO A 47 -7.27 4.05 -14.66
N LYS A 48 -7.72 4.50 -15.85
CA LYS A 48 -7.89 3.65 -17.04
C LYS A 48 -6.65 2.84 -17.47
N LYS A 49 -5.44 3.29 -17.11
CA LYS A 49 -4.16 2.66 -17.46
C LYS A 49 -3.54 1.82 -16.34
N MET A 50 -4.25 1.67 -15.22
CA MET A 50 -3.77 0.95 -14.04
C MET A 50 -4.46 -0.40 -13.96
N GLY A 51 -3.68 -1.47 -13.80
CA GLY A 51 -4.20 -2.83 -13.72
C GLY A 51 -4.76 -3.13 -12.33
N GLN A 52 -3.99 -2.83 -11.29
CA GLN A 52 -4.31 -3.11 -9.90
C GLN A 52 -4.16 -1.89 -9.00
N ALA A 53 -4.96 -1.80 -7.94
CA ALA A 53 -4.90 -0.70 -6.97
C ALA A 53 -3.52 -0.59 -6.29
N SER A 54 -2.83 -1.71 -6.10
CA SER A 54 -1.50 -1.73 -5.48
C SER A 54 -0.43 -1.00 -6.29
N GLU A 55 -0.58 -0.90 -7.62
CA GLU A 55 0.32 -0.13 -8.51
C GLU A 55 0.29 1.38 -8.19
N ALA A 56 -0.72 1.85 -7.45
CA ALA A 56 -0.76 3.21 -6.94
C ALA A 56 0.30 3.50 -5.86
N MET A 57 0.85 2.46 -5.22
CA MET A 57 1.80 2.58 -4.10
C MET A 57 3.07 1.77 -4.30
N LEU A 58 3.01 0.66 -5.03
CA LEU A 58 4.09 -0.32 -5.17
C LEU A 58 4.29 -0.71 -6.64
N HIS A 59 5.53 -0.70 -7.10
CA HIS A 59 5.94 -1.29 -8.37
C HIS A 59 7.09 -2.27 -8.14
N ILE A 60 7.07 -3.43 -8.81
CA ILE A 60 8.18 -4.38 -8.79
C ILE A 60 8.86 -4.26 -10.15
N LEU A 61 10.10 -3.75 -10.16
CA LEU A 61 10.86 -3.61 -11.40
C LEU A 61 11.16 -4.98 -12.00
N GLU A 62 10.85 -5.13 -13.29
CA GLU A 62 11.37 -6.25 -14.04
C GLU A 62 12.88 -6.09 -14.29
N PRO A 63 13.67 -7.16 -14.43
CA PRO A 63 15.12 -7.07 -14.59
C PRO A 63 15.60 -6.16 -15.74
N THR A 64 14.80 -6.04 -16.79
CA THR A 64 15.10 -5.21 -17.98
C THR A 64 14.38 -3.86 -17.96
N GLU A 65 13.58 -3.58 -16.95
CA GLU A 65 12.79 -2.35 -16.87
C GLU A 65 13.65 -1.19 -16.36
N ASN A 66 13.61 -0.07 -17.09
CA ASN A 66 14.27 1.15 -16.65
C ASN A 66 13.31 1.93 -15.72
N PRO A 67 13.73 2.28 -14.49
CA PRO A 67 12.88 2.97 -13.52
C PRO A 67 12.42 4.36 -13.98
N ASP A 68 13.26 5.11 -14.69
CA ASP A 68 12.88 6.45 -15.20
C ASP A 68 11.82 6.35 -16.30
N SER A 69 11.96 5.35 -17.17
CA SER A 69 10.97 5.06 -18.21
C SER A 69 9.63 4.65 -17.60
N PHE A 70 9.65 3.79 -16.56
CA PHE A 70 8.44 3.45 -15.79
C PHE A 70 7.78 4.69 -15.19
N LEU A 71 8.56 5.51 -14.47
CA LEU A 71 8.05 6.72 -13.80
C LEU A 71 7.43 7.71 -14.79
N LYS A 72 8.03 7.91 -15.97
CA LYS A 72 7.48 8.76 -17.05
C LYS A 72 6.20 8.21 -17.66
N GLY A 73 6.07 6.88 -17.76
CA GLY A 73 4.88 6.21 -18.30
C GLY A 73 3.72 6.10 -17.32
N ARG A 74 3.98 6.31 -16.03
CA ARG A 74 3.03 6.08 -14.94
C ARG A 74 1.84 7.07 -15.00
N PRO A 75 0.58 6.61 -14.84
CA PRO A 75 -0.59 7.47 -14.91
C PRO A 75 -0.80 8.36 -13.67
N LEU A 76 -0.01 8.18 -12.61
CA LEU A 76 -0.13 8.88 -11.34
C LEU A 76 1.19 9.54 -10.96
N SER A 77 1.11 10.76 -10.47
CA SER A 77 2.27 11.53 -9.96
C SER A 77 2.45 11.43 -8.44
N CYS A 78 1.71 10.54 -7.77
CA CYS A 78 1.79 10.35 -6.32
C CYS A 78 3.04 9.53 -5.92
N PRO A 79 3.46 9.58 -4.64
CA PRO A 79 4.48 8.71 -4.10
C PRO A 79 4.31 7.23 -4.48
N VAL A 80 5.39 6.59 -4.90
CA VAL A 80 5.45 5.17 -5.24
C VAL A 80 6.74 4.55 -4.73
N LEU A 81 6.61 3.37 -4.12
CA LEU A 81 7.72 2.52 -3.76
C LEU A 81 8.03 1.58 -4.93
N ILE A 82 9.23 1.69 -5.45
CA ILE A 82 9.74 0.82 -6.51
C ILE A 82 10.69 -0.20 -5.87
N VAL A 83 10.44 -1.48 -6.09
CA VAL A 83 11.25 -2.58 -5.54
C VAL A 83 12.00 -3.23 -6.68
N SER A 84 13.32 -3.18 -6.62
CA SER A 84 14.21 -3.87 -7.56
C SER A 84 14.70 -5.20 -6.98
N GLU A 85 15.63 -5.84 -7.67
CA GLU A 85 16.31 -7.03 -7.16
C GLU A 85 17.02 -6.74 -5.83
N ASN A 86 17.76 -5.63 -5.76
CA ASN A 86 18.72 -5.36 -4.69
C ASN A 86 18.30 -4.25 -3.72
N ASN A 87 17.39 -3.36 -4.13
CA ASN A 87 17.05 -2.17 -3.36
C ASN A 87 15.58 -1.78 -3.51
N CYS A 88 15.18 -0.85 -2.67
CA CYS A 88 13.93 -0.12 -2.79
C CYS A 88 14.23 1.34 -3.13
N MET A 89 13.38 1.95 -3.94
CA MET A 89 13.46 3.36 -4.29
C MET A 89 12.09 4.01 -4.07
N LEU A 90 12.05 5.09 -3.30
CA LEU A 90 10.88 5.93 -3.24
C LEU A 90 10.99 7.01 -4.31
N ALA A 91 9.93 7.19 -5.10
CA ALA A 91 9.81 8.27 -6.07
C ALA A 91 8.50 9.05 -5.89
N ILE A 92 8.51 10.32 -6.27
CA ILE A 92 7.33 11.20 -6.31
C ILE A 92 7.27 11.81 -7.71
N GLY A 93 6.15 11.60 -8.40
CA GLY A 93 6.05 11.94 -9.82
C GLY A 93 7.09 11.18 -10.62
N THR A 94 7.96 11.91 -11.31
CA THR A 94 9.10 11.35 -12.06
C THR A 94 10.42 11.51 -11.34
N THR A 95 10.42 11.88 -10.06
CA THR A 95 11.62 12.24 -9.31
C THR A 95 11.91 11.17 -8.26
N PRO A 96 13.04 10.44 -8.37
CA PRO A 96 13.56 9.63 -7.28
C PRO A 96 13.86 10.50 -6.06
N VAL A 97 13.44 10.06 -4.89
CA VAL A 97 13.62 10.80 -3.63
C VAL A 97 14.69 10.16 -2.77
N THR A 98 14.63 8.84 -2.60
CA THR A 98 15.62 8.09 -1.84
C THR A 98 15.67 6.64 -2.31
N THR A 99 16.85 6.04 -2.18
CA THR A 99 17.12 4.63 -2.44
C THR A 99 17.72 4.01 -1.19
N PHE A 100 17.22 2.85 -0.79
CA PHE A 100 17.58 2.19 0.45
C PHE A 100 17.64 0.67 0.23
N PRO A 101 18.25 -0.11 1.15
CA PRO A 101 18.24 -1.56 1.09
C PRO A 101 16.82 -2.10 0.92
N LYS A 102 16.69 -3.35 0.48
CA LYS A 102 15.40 -3.98 0.20
C LYS A 102 14.62 -4.31 1.49
N ASP A 103 14.18 -3.26 2.19
CA ASP A 103 13.33 -3.32 3.37
C ASP A 103 11.96 -2.71 3.05
N LEU A 104 10.97 -3.57 2.83
CA LEU A 104 9.61 -3.16 2.51
C LEU A 104 8.92 -2.46 3.69
N HIS A 105 9.28 -2.79 4.93
CA HIS A 105 8.67 -2.17 6.10
C HIS A 105 9.07 -0.69 6.18
N GLU A 106 10.36 -0.41 5.97
CA GLU A 106 10.88 0.95 5.90
C GLU A 106 10.25 1.73 4.73
N GLY A 107 10.13 1.09 3.56
CA GLY A 107 9.53 1.72 2.39
C GLY A 107 8.05 2.11 2.57
N VAL A 108 7.27 1.31 3.29
CA VAL A 108 5.88 1.65 3.63
C VAL A 108 5.82 2.82 4.60
N LEU A 109 6.70 2.85 5.60
CA LEU A 109 6.77 3.99 6.52
C LEU A 109 7.13 5.28 5.79
N TYR A 110 8.07 5.23 4.84
CA TYR A 110 8.36 6.37 3.98
C TYR A 110 7.13 6.79 3.17
N LEU A 111 6.46 5.88 2.46
CA LEU A 111 5.23 6.20 1.72
C LEU A 111 4.20 6.93 2.60
N LEU A 112 3.95 6.41 3.80
CA LEU A 112 3.00 7.01 4.74
C LEU A 112 3.48 8.39 5.22
N ALA A 113 4.77 8.54 5.54
CA ALA A 113 5.34 9.84 5.91
C ALA A 113 5.17 10.87 4.78
N TYR A 114 5.36 10.48 3.52
CA TYR A 114 5.14 11.39 2.38
C TYR A 114 3.68 11.78 2.18
N TYR A 115 2.75 10.84 2.36
CA TYR A 115 1.33 11.18 2.29
C TYR A 115 0.89 12.07 3.46
N TYR A 116 1.32 11.77 4.69
CA TYR A 116 0.82 12.41 5.90
C TYR A 116 1.61 13.64 6.33
N ALA A 117 2.93 13.53 6.50
CA ALA A 117 3.74 14.65 6.99
C ALA A 117 3.79 15.81 5.98
N PHE A 118 3.82 15.49 4.68
CA PHE A 118 3.90 16.49 3.61
C PHE A 118 2.55 16.80 2.95
N HIS A 119 1.43 16.26 3.47
CA HIS A 119 0.08 16.52 2.98
C HIS A 119 -0.08 16.34 1.46
N LEU A 120 0.61 15.34 0.90
CA LEU A 120 0.57 15.09 -0.53
C LEU A 120 -0.77 14.50 -0.94
N VAL A 121 -1.21 14.83 -2.16
CA VAL A 121 -2.42 14.24 -2.74
C VAL A 121 -2.19 12.74 -2.95
N TYR A 122 -3.02 11.93 -2.30
CA TYR A 122 -3.00 10.48 -2.46
C TYR A 122 -3.98 9.99 -3.52
N PRO A 123 -3.69 8.85 -4.18
CA PRO A 123 -4.58 8.25 -5.14
C PRO A 123 -5.85 7.74 -4.47
N LYS A 124 -7.01 8.22 -4.95
CA LYS A 124 -8.31 7.91 -4.36
C LYS A 124 -8.65 6.41 -4.36
N CYS A 125 -8.07 5.62 -5.27
CA CYS A 125 -8.27 4.17 -5.35
C CYS A 125 -7.66 3.40 -4.17
N VAL A 126 -6.76 4.00 -3.38
CA VAL A 126 -6.17 3.40 -2.17
C VAL A 126 -6.43 4.24 -0.91
N ALA A 127 -7.29 5.25 -0.99
CA ALA A 127 -7.59 6.15 0.12
C ALA A 127 -8.01 5.41 1.40
N THR A 128 -8.91 4.43 1.26
CA THR A 128 -9.39 3.63 2.41
C THR A 128 -8.26 2.85 3.07
N LEU A 129 -7.36 2.25 2.29
CA LEU A 129 -6.18 1.56 2.81
C LEU A 129 -5.28 2.52 3.59
N LEU A 130 -4.99 3.70 3.01
CA LEU A 130 -4.13 4.69 3.67
C LEU A 130 -4.72 5.08 5.04
N SER A 131 -6.02 5.36 5.10
CA SER A 131 -6.72 5.66 6.35
C SER A 131 -6.62 4.54 7.38
N VAL A 132 -6.72 3.27 6.96
CA VAL A 132 -6.54 2.11 7.84
C VAL A 132 -5.09 2.02 8.35
N LEU A 133 -4.10 2.24 7.49
CA LEU A 133 -2.69 2.22 7.92
C LEU A 133 -2.39 3.34 8.93
N GLN A 134 -2.96 4.53 8.74
CA GLN A 134 -2.82 5.62 9.69
C GLN A 134 -3.38 5.26 11.07
N THR A 135 -4.59 4.72 11.13
CA THR A 135 -5.26 4.46 12.41
C THR A 135 -4.80 3.17 13.08
N GLU A 136 -4.55 2.11 12.32
CA GLU A 136 -4.27 0.78 12.87
C GLU A 136 -2.76 0.45 12.96
N VAL A 137 -1.91 1.12 12.17
CA VAL A 137 -0.46 0.92 12.20
C VAL A 137 0.24 2.07 12.89
N ILE A 138 -0.08 3.31 12.51
CA ILE A 138 0.54 4.51 13.10
C ILE A 138 -0.15 4.89 14.42
N SER A 139 -1.38 4.43 14.65
CA SER A 139 -2.21 4.84 15.81
C SER A 139 -2.48 6.35 15.86
N ASP A 140 -2.53 6.98 14.69
CA ASP A 140 -2.86 8.40 14.55
C ASP A 140 -4.36 8.61 14.32
N ALA A 141 -4.89 9.74 14.78
CA ALA A 141 -6.29 10.06 14.66
C ALA A 141 -6.64 10.49 13.23
N ILE A 142 -7.71 9.92 12.67
CA ILE A 142 -8.18 10.34 11.35
C ILE A 142 -9.02 11.61 11.45
N HIS A 143 -8.78 12.57 10.55
CA HIS A 143 -9.57 13.78 10.46
C HIS A 143 -11.01 13.46 9.97
N GLY A 144 -12.00 14.23 10.41
CA GLY A 144 -13.41 13.98 10.08
C GLY A 144 -13.74 13.94 8.58
N ARG A 145 -12.96 14.66 7.77
CA ARG A 145 -13.05 14.63 6.29
C ARG A 145 -12.59 13.30 5.67
N ASP A 146 -11.65 12.63 6.30
CA ASP A 146 -11.06 11.38 5.82
C ASP A 146 -11.77 10.15 6.41
N ALA A 147 -12.54 10.35 7.49
CA ALA A 147 -13.47 9.37 8.07
C ALA A 147 -14.71 9.12 7.17
N THR A 148 -14.47 8.74 5.93
CA THR A 148 -15.49 8.47 4.90
C THR A 148 -16.40 7.30 5.29
N SER A 149 -17.54 7.18 4.62
CA SER A 149 -18.44 6.03 4.80
C SER A 149 -17.77 4.69 4.46
N SER A 150 -16.92 4.67 3.42
CA SER A 150 -16.12 3.49 3.05
C SER A 150 -15.17 3.10 4.18
N TYR A 151 -14.39 4.06 4.70
CA TYR A 151 -13.51 3.82 5.85
C TYR A 151 -14.28 3.30 7.07
N LYS A 152 -15.38 3.95 7.46
CA LYS A 152 -16.20 3.54 8.62
C LYS A 152 -16.75 2.12 8.48
N LYS A 153 -17.20 1.75 7.29
CA LYS A 153 -17.69 0.38 7.01
C LYS A 153 -16.56 -0.64 7.14
N VAL A 154 -15.42 -0.35 6.52
CA VAL A 154 -14.26 -1.25 6.51
C VAL A 154 -13.68 -1.42 7.90
N ILE A 155 -13.54 -0.34 8.68
CA ILE A 155 -13.00 -0.42 10.04
C ILE A 155 -13.94 -1.18 10.98
N SER A 156 -15.26 -1.03 10.81
CA SER A 156 -16.23 -1.82 11.58
C SER A 156 -16.11 -3.31 11.27
N GLU A 157 -15.91 -3.67 9.99
CA GLU A 157 -15.71 -5.06 9.59
C GLU A 157 -14.39 -5.63 10.11
N TRP A 158 -13.31 -4.85 10.00
CA TRP A 158 -11.99 -5.18 10.52
C TRP A 158 -12.01 -5.43 12.03
N LYS A 159 -12.62 -4.51 12.80
CA LYS A 159 -12.76 -4.63 14.26
C LYS A 159 -13.56 -5.87 14.66
N LYS A 160 -14.67 -6.13 13.96
CA LYS A 160 -15.45 -7.37 14.14
C LYS A 160 -14.60 -8.62 13.89
N PHE A 161 -13.73 -8.62 12.87
CA PHE A 161 -12.86 -9.76 12.56
C PHE A 161 -11.83 -10.01 13.67
N ILE A 162 -11.23 -8.95 14.24
CA ILE A 162 -10.18 -9.06 15.26
C ILE A 162 -10.73 -9.16 16.70
N GLY A 163 -12.05 -9.09 16.87
CA GLY A 163 -12.72 -9.21 18.17
C GLY A 163 -12.73 -7.92 19.01
N GLU A 164 -12.70 -6.76 18.35
CA GLU A 164 -12.72 -5.41 18.95
C GLU A 164 -14.04 -4.66 18.68
#